data_AF-A0A800F6K5-F1
#
_entry.id   AF-A0A800F6K5-F1
#
_cell.length_a   1.000
_cell.length_b   1.000
_cell.length_c   1.000
_cell.angle_alpha   90.00
_cell.angle_beta   90.00
_cell.angle_gamma   90.00
#
_symmetry.space_group_name_H-M   'P 1'
#
loop_
_entity.id
_entity.type
_entity.pdbx_description
1 polymer ?
#
loop_
_entity_poly.entity_id
_entity_poly.type
_entity_poly.pdbx_seq_one_letter_code
_entity_poly.pdbx_strand_id
1 'polypeptide(L)'
;MKIVVLGGGRVGNAIVRDLAAEDDLSVLVVDVDPDAVEQLTEHGAVANLSDPDTVSKAVVDADLVMSAVPGFMGYETVQRVLQEGRPVVHISFFRKDAFGLDELAKEAGVPCLVGGLPVERTWPWEYKAPFSSADVIQVYKQLARIRRHGVEVTPRALSDVELVDFAGLGTLEAFNTDGLRSLLRTSKTPSASTP
;
A
#
# COMPACT_ATOMS: atom_id res chain seq x y z
N MET A 1 -13.68 -22.38 -0.53
CA MET A 1 -12.66 -21.80 0.38
C MET A 1 -13.19 -20.48 0.96
N LYS A 2 -13.04 -20.22 2.25
CA LYS A 2 -13.52 -18.99 2.92
C LYS A 2 -12.42 -17.94 3.00
N ILE A 3 -12.60 -16.83 2.28
CA ILE A 3 -11.68 -15.70 2.25
C ILE A 3 -12.28 -14.54 3.02
N VAL A 4 -11.47 -13.90 3.89
CA VAL A 4 -11.86 -12.68 4.60
C VAL A 4 -11.06 -11.50 4.07
N VAL A 5 -11.76 -10.48 3.57
CA VAL A 5 -11.15 -9.22 3.11
C VAL A 5 -11.33 -8.16 4.20
N LEU A 6 -10.22 -7.68 4.76
CA LEU A 6 -10.17 -6.63 5.78
C LEU A 6 -9.92 -5.27 5.10
N GLY A 7 -10.96 -4.44 5.01
CA GLY A 7 -10.97 -3.16 4.29
C GLY A 7 -11.66 -3.26 2.93
N GLY A 8 -12.82 -2.62 2.80
CA GLY A 8 -13.67 -2.51 1.61
C GLY A 8 -13.50 -1.21 0.82
N GLY A 9 -12.44 -0.43 1.09
CA GLY A 9 -12.07 0.73 0.28
C GLY A 9 -11.73 0.36 -1.18
N ARG A 10 -11.26 1.32 -1.99
CA ARG A 10 -11.07 1.13 -3.44
C ARG A 10 -10.29 -0.13 -3.85
N VAL A 11 -9.21 -0.46 -3.14
CA VAL A 11 -8.41 -1.65 -3.48
C VAL A 11 -9.06 -2.93 -2.97
N GLY A 12 -9.60 -2.91 -1.74
CA GLY A 12 -10.41 -4.01 -1.22
C GLY A 12 -11.58 -4.35 -2.13
N ASN A 13 -12.24 -3.33 -2.69
CA ASN A 13 -13.33 -3.49 -3.65
C ASN A 13 -12.91 -4.23 -4.92
N ALA A 14 -11.75 -3.87 -5.49
CA ALA A 14 -11.21 -4.58 -6.64
C ALA A 14 -10.89 -6.05 -6.31
N ILE A 15 -10.28 -6.32 -5.15
CA ILE A 15 -9.99 -7.67 -4.68
C ILE A 15 -11.28 -8.49 -4.54
N VAL A 16 -12.30 -7.94 -3.88
CA VAL A 16 -13.56 -8.63 -3.63
C VAL A 16 -14.27 -8.98 -4.93
N ARG A 17 -14.32 -8.06 -5.89
CA ARG A 17 -14.99 -8.31 -7.18
C ARG A 17 -14.31 -9.40 -7.99
N ASP A 18 -12.98 -9.48 -7.92
CA ASP A 18 -12.20 -10.51 -8.59
C ASP A 18 -12.47 -11.89 -7.94
N LEU A 19 -12.37 -11.98 -6.62
CA LEU A 19 -12.60 -13.23 -5.89
C LEU A 19 -14.04 -13.72 -5.93
N ALA A 20 -15.02 -12.79 -5.88
CA ALA A 20 -16.43 -13.14 -5.89
C ALA A 20 -16.92 -13.65 -7.25
N ALA A 21 -16.10 -13.56 -8.30
CA ALA A 21 -16.40 -14.15 -9.60
C ALA A 21 -16.14 -15.67 -9.66
N GLU A 22 -15.46 -16.24 -8.66
CA GLU A 22 -15.14 -17.66 -8.58
C GLU A 22 -16.15 -18.41 -7.71
N ASP A 23 -16.81 -19.42 -8.27
CA ASP A 23 -17.92 -20.15 -7.63
C ASP A 23 -17.49 -20.99 -6.41
N ASP A 24 -16.20 -21.33 -6.28
CA ASP A 24 -15.66 -22.13 -5.18
C ASP A 24 -15.16 -21.28 -4.00
N LEU A 25 -15.25 -19.95 -4.11
CA LEU A 25 -14.83 -19.00 -3.08
C LEU A 25 -16.04 -18.40 -2.34
N SER A 26 -15.91 -18.31 -1.01
CA SER A 26 -16.84 -17.60 -0.15
C SER A 26 -16.13 -16.39 0.42
N VAL A 27 -16.52 -15.18 0.03
CA VAL A 27 -15.85 -13.93 0.40
C VAL A 27 -16.64 -13.17 1.46
N LEU A 28 -16.02 -12.93 2.63
CA LEU A 28 -16.52 -12.05 3.68
C LEU A 28 -15.74 -10.74 3.66
N VAL A 29 -16.43 -9.61 3.51
CA VAL A 29 -15.83 -8.27 3.61
C VAL A 29 -16.06 -7.71 5.00
N VAL A 30 -15.02 -7.13 5.61
CA VAL A 30 -15.13 -6.41 6.88
C VAL A 30 -14.59 -5.00 6.70
N ASP A 31 -15.45 -4.00 6.94
CA ASP A 31 -15.08 -2.58 6.96
C ASP A 31 -15.83 -1.85 8.08
N VAL A 32 -15.33 -0.69 8.49
CA VAL A 32 -16.02 0.18 9.45
C VAL A 32 -17.16 0.95 8.79
N ASP A 33 -17.07 1.17 7.48
CA ASP A 33 -18.06 1.89 6.68
C ASP A 33 -19.16 0.93 6.18
N PRO A 34 -20.42 1.06 6.65
CA PRO A 34 -21.52 0.21 6.21
C PRO A 34 -21.81 0.32 4.72
N ASP A 35 -21.64 1.49 4.11
CA ASP A 35 -21.91 1.71 2.68
C ASP A 35 -20.89 0.95 1.83
N ALA A 36 -19.63 0.88 2.27
CA ALA A 36 -18.59 0.11 1.61
C ALA A 36 -18.90 -1.40 1.63
N VAL A 37 -19.45 -1.89 2.74
CA VAL A 37 -19.83 -3.30 2.89
C VAL A 37 -21.02 -3.66 1.99
N GLU A 38 -22.09 -2.86 2.04
CA GLU A 38 -23.32 -3.10 1.27
C GLU A 38 -23.08 -3.08 -0.25
N GLN A 39 -22.20 -2.20 -0.72
CA GLN A 39 -21.86 -2.11 -2.15
C GLN A 39 -21.05 -3.30 -2.69
N LEU A 40 -20.49 -4.13 -1.81
CA LEU A 40 -19.52 -5.15 -2.17
C LEU A 40 -20.08 -6.56 -2.17
N THR A 41 -20.93 -6.88 -1.21
CA THR A 41 -21.44 -8.24 -1.03
C THR A 41 -22.69 -8.21 -0.16
N GLU A 42 -23.59 -9.17 -0.38
CA GLU A 42 -24.69 -9.45 0.55
C GLU A 42 -24.18 -10.02 1.89
N HIS A 43 -22.95 -10.55 1.92
CA HIS A 43 -22.37 -11.28 3.04
C HIS A 43 -21.15 -10.55 3.63
N GLY A 44 -21.38 -9.34 4.14
CA GLY A 44 -20.36 -8.50 4.75
C GLY A 44 -20.63 -8.19 6.23
N ALA A 45 -19.60 -7.73 6.95
CA ALA A 45 -19.70 -7.36 8.36
C ALA A 45 -19.19 -5.92 8.58
N VAL A 46 -19.98 -5.11 9.27
CA VAL A 46 -19.59 -3.76 9.66
C VAL A 46 -18.89 -3.82 11.01
N ALA A 47 -17.59 -3.56 11.06
CA ALA A 47 -16.80 -3.66 12.28
C ALA A 47 -15.53 -2.78 12.28
N ASN A 48 -15.12 -2.33 13.47
CA ASN A 48 -13.90 -1.52 13.61
C ASN A 48 -12.64 -2.39 13.69
N LEU A 49 -11.91 -2.46 12.59
CA LEU A 49 -10.67 -3.23 12.48
C LEU A 49 -9.48 -2.63 13.27
N SER A 50 -9.62 -1.44 13.87
CA SER A 50 -8.62 -0.91 14.81
C SER A 50 -8.65 -1.63 16.16
N ASP A 51 -9.71 -2.40 16.44
CA ASP A 51 -9.81 -3.28 17.61
C ASP A 51 -9.25 -4.69 17.29
N PRO A 52 -8.17 -5.14 17.95
CA PRO A 52 -7.58 -6.46 17.73
C PRO A 52 -8.53 -7.64 17.97
N ASP A 53 -9.51 -7.50 18.87
CA ASP A 53 -10.48 -8.57 19.15
C ASP A 53 -11.48 -8.71 18.01
N THR A 54 -11.87 -7.58 17.41
CA THR A 54 -12.68 -7.55 16.20
C THR A 54 -11.96 -8.23 15.03
N VAL A 55 -10.67 -7.94 14.82
CA VAL A 55 -9.86 -8.63 13.78
C VAL A 55 -9.86 -10.13 14.01
N SER A 56 -9.70 -10.58 15.26
CA SER A 56 -9.62 -12.01 15.59
C SER A 56 -10.93 -12.75 15.31
N LYS A 57 -12.05 -12.15 15.74
CA LYS A 57 -13.38 -12.69 15.49
C LYS A 57 -13.69 -12.76 14.00
N ALA A 58 -13.24 -11.77 13.22
CA ALA A 58 -13.45 -11.76 11.78
C ALA A 58 -12.71 -12.89 11.05
N VAL A 59 -11.52 -13.27 11.53
CA VAL A 59 -10.63 -14.19 10.79
C VAL A 59 -10.56 -15.60 11.35
N VAL A 60 -11.18 -15.89 12.50
CA VAL A 60 -11.07 -17.19 13.19
C VAL A 60 -11.38 -18.41 12.31
N ASP A 61 -12.38 -18.27 11.43
CA ASP A 61 -12.85 -19.32 10.52
C ASP A 61 -12.36 -19.12 9.08
N ALA A 62 -11.40 -18.21 8.85
CA ALA A 62 -10.87 -17.94 7.51
C ALA A 62 -9.88 -19.02 7.07
N ASP A 63 -9.97 -19.42 5.80
CA ASP A 63 -8.94 -20.20 5.12
C ASP A 63 -7.81 -19.29 4.60
N LEU A 64 -8.13 -18.02 4.26
CA LEU A 64 -7.19 -16.97 3.85
C LEU A 64 -7.72 -15.59 4.21
N VAL A 65 -6.80 -14.69 4.57
CA VAL A 65 -7.12 -13.28 4.83
C VAL A 65 -6.42 -12.38 3.82
N MET A 66 -7.17 -11.45 3.23
CA MET A 66 -6.62 -10.37 2.41
C MET A 66 -6.82 -9.04 3.12
N SER A 67 -5.74 -8.30 3.35
CA SER A 67 -5.77 -7.07 4.13
C SER A 67 -5.44 -5.86 3.26
N ALA A 68 -6.42 -4.97 3.15
CA ALA A 68 -6.42 -3.70 2.41
C ALA A 68 -6.75 -2.50 3.31
N VAL A 69 -6.50 -2.63 4.63
CA VAL A 69 -6.71 -1.57 5.62
C VAL A 69 -5.72 -0.42 5.45
N PRO A 70 -5.99 0.80 5.95
CA PRO A 70 -5.02 1.91 5.91
C PRO A 70 -3.64 1.55 6.47
N GLY A 71 -2.59 2.21 5.95
CA GLY A 71 -1.20 1.86 6.26
C GLY A 71 -0.83 1.97 7.75
N PHE A 72 -1.45 2.90 8.48
CA PHE A 72 -1.18 3.13 9.91
C PHE A 72 -1.54 1.95 10.82
N MET A 73 -2.44 1.06 10.39
CA MET A 73 -2.90 -0.10 11.15
C MET A 73 -2.57 -1.44 10.48
N GLY A 74 -1.92 -1.39 9.30
CA GLY A 74 -1.64 -2.57 8.49
C GLY A 74 -0.76 -3.59 9.23
N TYR A 75 0.24 -3.11 9.98
CA TYR A 75 1.13 -4.02 10.70
C TYR A 75 0.42 -4.75 11.84
N GLU A 76 -0.30 -4.03 12.69
CA GLU A 76 -1.04 -4.59 13.83
C GLU A 76 -2.10 -5.59 13.33
N THR A 77 -2.77 -5.25 12.22
CA THR A 77 -3.74 -6.14 11.56
C THR A 77 -3.06 -7.44 11.11
N VAL A 78 -1.96 -7.36 10.34
CA VAL A 78 -1.22 -8.54 9.88
C VAL A 78 -0.70 -9.37 11.06
N GLN A 79 -0.14 -8.71 12.08
CA GLN A 79 0.35 -9.38 13.28
C GLN A 79 -0.77 -10.17 13.96
N ARG A 80 -1.95 -9.58 14.11
CA ARG A 80 -3.09 -10.25 14.75
C ARG A 80 -3.59 -11.44 13.94
N VAL A 81 -3.68 -11.31 12.62
CA VAL A 81 -4.08 -12.40 11.72
C VAL A 81 -3.12 -13.58 11.81
N LEU A 82 -1.81 -13.32 11.85
CA LEU A 82 -0.79 -14.36 12.02
C LEU A 82 -0.88 -15.03 13.40
N GLN A 83 -1.20 -14.28 14.46
CA GLN A 83 -1.40 -14.83 15.81
C GLN A 83 -2.61 -15.77 15.88
N GLU A 84 -3.66 -15.54 15.07
CA GLU A 84 -4.82 -16.43 14.93
C GLU A 84 -4.54 -17.64 14.01
N GLY A 85 -3.29 -17.80 13.56
CA GLY A 85 -2.84 -18.92 12.74
C GLY A 85 -3.41 -18.91 11.32
N ARG A 86 -3.80 -17.73 10.81
CA ARG A 86 -4.38 -17.60 9.47
C ARG A 86 -3.34 -17.13 8.45
N PRO A 87 -3.31 -17.68 7.23
CA PRO A 87 -2.48 -17.13 6.16
C PRO A 87 -3.03 -15.76 5.74
N VAL A 88 -2.13 -14.82 5.43
CA VAL A 88 -2.48 -13.43 5.12
C VAL A 88 -1.70 -12.86 3.95
N VAL A 89 -2.42 -12.19 3.05
CA VAL A 89 -1.87 -11.32 1.99
C VAL A 89 -2.21 -9.88 2.35
N HIS A 90 -1.23 -8.98 2.37
CA HIS A 90 -1.44 -7.59 2.74
C HIS A 90 -0.84 -6.65 1.68
N ILE A 91 -1.58 -5.61 1.32
CA ILE A 91 -1.24 -4.72 0.20
C ILE A 91 -0.92 -3.28 0.61
N SER A 92 -1.20 -2.89 1.85
CA SER A 92 -1.00 -1.51 2.29
C SER A 92 0.43 -1.24 2.73
N PHE A 93 0.85 0.02 2.61
CA PHE A 93 2.15 0.46 3.07
C PHE A 93 2.15 0.61 4.60
N PHE A 94 2.64 -0.38 5.34
CA PHE A 94 2.88 -0.24 6.79
C PHE A 94 4.36 0.04 7.10
N ARG A 95 4.62 0.67 8.25
CA ARG A 95 5.96 1.16 8.64
C ARG A 95 7.04 0.08 8.77
N LYS A 96 6.65 -1.18 8.99
CA LYS A 96 7.53 -2.31 9.29
C LYS A 96 7.90 -3.10 8.02
N ASP A 97 9.02 -3.79 8.10
CA ASP A 97 9.77 -4.34 6.95
C ASP A 97 9.12 -5.59 6.34
N ALA A 98 9.13 -5.71 5.00
CA ALA A 98 8.34 -6.69 4.23
C ALA A 98 9.21 -7.53 3.26
N PHE A 99 10.18 -8.26 3.79
CA PHE A 99 11.18 -8.96 2.96
C PHE A 99 10.71 -10.30 2.36
N GLY A 100 11.04 -10.49 1.06
CA GLY A 100 10.88 -11.72 0.27
C GLY A 100 11.08 -11.59 -1.27
N LEU A 101 11.07 -10.39 -1.85
CA LEU A 101 10.97 -10.17 -3.32
C LEU A 101 12.28 -9.64 -3.98
N ASP A 102 13.41 -10.09 -3.48
CA ASP A 102 14.74 -9.49 -3.66
C ASP A 102 15.36 -9.67 -5.07
N GLU A 103 15.04 -10.74 -5.78
CA GLU A 103 15.81 -11.15 -6.97
C GLU A 103 15.51 -10.33 -8.23
N LEU A 104 14.28 -9.84 -8.42
CA LEU A 104 13.85 -9.21 -9.69
C LEU A 104 14.33 -7.76 -9.88
N ALA A 105 14.65 -7.04 -8.80
CA ALA A 105 15.01 -5.62 -8.86
C ALA A 105 16.52 -5.39 -9.12
N LYS A 106 17.34 -6.42 -8.96
CA LYS A 106 18.81 -6.33 -8.99
C LYS A 106 19.40 -6.11 -10.39
N GLU A 107 18.70 -6.48 -11.45
CA GLU A 107 19.28 -6.54 -12.81
C GLU A 107 19.15 -5.24 -13.64
N ALA A 108 18.29 -4.28 -13.27
CA ALA A 108 17.91 -3.21 -14.19
C ALA A 108 18.80 -1.94 -14.20
N GLY A 109 19.35 -1.49 -13.06
CA GLY A 109 20.25 -0.32 -13.02
C GLY A 109 19.67 1.01 -13.55
N VAL A 110 18.35 1.13 -13.75
CA VAL A 110 17.64 2.33 -14.24
C VAL A 110 17.03 3.11 -13.06
N PRO A 111 16.97 4.46 -13.10
CA PRO A 111 16.20 5.23 -12.12
C PRO A 111 14.73 4.79 -12.08
N CYS A 112 14.25 4.48 -10.86
CA CYS A 112 12.87 4.09 -10.62
C CYS A 112 12.09 5.30 -10.09
N LEU A 113 11.24 5.88 -10.94
CA LEU A 113 10.29 6.93 -10.57
C LEU A 113 8.90 6.31 -10.54
N VAL A 114 8.21 6.42 -9.40
CA VAL A 114 6.86 5.87 -9.21
C VAL A 114 5.93 7.02 -8.88
N GLY A 115 4.85 7.16 -9.64
CA GLY A 115 3.84 8.17 -9.42
C GLY A 115 2.49 7.71 -9.96
N GLY A 116 1.41 8.09 -9.27
CA GLY A 116 0.04 7.94 -9.75
C GLY A 116 -0.57 9.32 -9.93
N LEU A 117 -0.75 9.76 -11.18
CA LEU A 117 -1.30 11.07 -11.52
C LEU A 117 -2.58 10.91 -12.34
N PRO A 118 -3.55 11.84 -12.21
CA PRO A 118 -4.73 11.81 -13.06
C PRO A 118 -4.37 12.12 -14.52
N VAL A 119 -5.08 11.50 -15.46
CA VAL A 119 -4.95 11.79 -16.90
C VAL A 119 -5.31 13.24 -17.20
N GLU A 120 -6.41 13.73 -16.60
CA GLU A 120 -6.80 15.13 -16.65
C GLU A 120 -6.32 15.85 -15.39
N ARG A 121 -5.46 16.85 -15.57
CA ARG A 121 -4.90 17.67 -14.49
C ARG A 121 -5.75 18.93 -14.34
N THR A 122 -6.35 19.09 -13.17
CA THR A 122 -7.14 20.28 -12.84
C THR A 122 -6.54 21.02 -11.66
N TRP A 123 -6.38 22.33 -11.82
CA TRP A 123 -6.01 23.24 -10.75
C TRP A 123 -7.01 23.14 -9.57
N PRO A 124 -6.61 23.30 -8.29
CA PRO A 124 -5.30 23.75 -7.79
C PRO A 124 -4.23 22.70 -7.57
N TRP A 125 -4.61 21.42 -7.51
CA TRP A 125 -3.69 20.40 -7.01
C TRP A 125 -3.11 19.52 -8.10
N GLU A 126 -3.72 19.50 -9.29
CA GLU A 126 -3.34 18.62 -10.41
C GLU A 126 -3.16 17.14 -10.01
N TYR A 127 -3.86 16.75 -8.93
CA TYR A 127 -3.76 15.45 -8.27
C TYR A 127 -5.15 14.94 -7.92
N LYS A 128 -5.34 13.63 -8.07
CA LYS A 128 -6.55 12.92 -7.66
C LYS A 128 -6.12 11.73 -6.82
N ALA A 129 -6.47 11.73 -5.53
CA ALA A 129 -6.06 10.69 -4.60
C ALA A 129 -6.69 9.34 -5.01
N PRO A 130 -5.92 8.38 -5.55
CA PRO A 130 -6.44 7.05 -5.89
C PRO A 130 -6.54 6.17 -4.65
N PHE A 131 -5.74 6.47 -3.62
CA PHE A 131 -5.64 5.80 -2.33
C PHE A 131 -5.81 6.81 -1.19
N SER A 132 -5.64 6.37 0.05
CA SER A 132 -5.82 7.18 1.27
C SER A 132 -5.01 8.48 1.23
N SER A 133 -5.71 9.62 1.23
CA SER A 133 -5.08 10.95 1.27
C SER A 133 -4.28 11.16 2.56
N ALA A 134 -4.70 10.54 3.67
CA ALA A 134 -3.96 10.60 4.92
C ALA A 134 -2.59 9.91 4.78
N ASP A 135 -2.55 8.75 4.11
CA ASP A 135 -1.29 8.02 3.88
C ASP A 135 -0.37 8.79 2.91
N VAL A 136 -0.94 9.43 1.87
CA VAL A 136 -0.20 10.33 0.96
C VAL A 136 0.47 11.47 1.74
N ILE A 137 -0.31 12.21 2.53
CA ILE A 137 0.21 13.32 3.35
C ILE A 137 1.26 12.80 4.34
N GLN A 138 1.07 11.59 4.86
CA GLN A 138 1.99 10.99 5.80
C GLN A 138 3.35 10.67 5.16
N VAL A 139 3.39 10.28 3.88
CA VAL A 139 4.64 10.14 3.12
C VAL A 139 5.37 11.48 3.05
N TYR A 140 4.65 12.57 2.79
CA TYR A 140 5.22 13.92 2.65
C TYR A 140 5.72 14.52 3.97
N LYS A 141 5.24 14.01 5.12
CA LYS A 141 5.66 14.47 6.45
C LYS A 141 6.83 13.68 7.04
N GLN A 142 7.29 12.62 6.38
CA GLN A 142 8.36 11.74 6.88
C GLN A 142 9.73 12.11 6.32
N LEU A 143 10.78 11.60 6.94
CA LEU A 143 12.11 11.60 6.36
C LEU A 143 12.18 10.50 5.30
N ALA A 144 12.85 10.78 4.18
CA ALA A 144 13.10 9.80 3.14
C ALA A 144 14.46 9.15 3.40
N ARG A 145 14.51 7.84 3.67
CA ARG A 145 15.79 7.12 3.71
C ARG A 145 16.19 6.78 2.28
N ILE A 146 17.34 7.30 1.85
CA ILE A 146 17.88 7.16 0.51
C ILE A 146 19.36 6.80 0.57
N ARG A 147 19.96 6.45 -0.56
CA ARG A 147 21.42 6.22 -0.65
C ARG A 147 22.05 7.19 -1.64
N ARG A 148 23.13 7.86 -1.25
CA ARG A 148 23.95 8.71 -2.12
C ARG A 148 25.40 8.28 -2.00
N HIS A 149 26.04 7.94 -3.13
CA HIS A 149 27.46 7.56 -3.19
C HIS A 149 27.87 6.46 -2.18
N GLY A 150 27.01 5.46 -1.99
CA GLY A 150 27.22 4.34 -1.07
C GLY A 150 26.80 4.62 0.37
N VAL A 151 26.43 5.86 0.71
CA VAL A 151 26.09 6.28 2.07
C VAL A 151 24.58 6.47 2.21
N GLU A 152 24.00 5.91 3.27
CA GLU A 152 22.60 6.16 3.62
C GLU A 152 22.44 7.58 4.16
N VAL A 153 21.48 8.32 3.63
CA VAL A 153 21.14 9.70 4.06
C VAL A 153 19.64 9.83 4.27
N THR A 154 19.23 10.80 5.09
CA THR A 154 17.83 10.93 5.54
C THR A 154 17.29 12.37 5.37
N PRO A 155 17.13 12.87 4.14
CA PRO A 155 16.49 14.16 3.89
C PRO A 155 15.01 14.18 4.28
N ARG A 156 14.40 15.37 4.29
CA ARG A 156 12.94 15.50 4.43
C ARG A 156 12.28 15.09 3.11
N ALA A 157 11.12 14.43 3.16
CA ALA A 157 10.29 14.32 1.97
C ALA A 157 9.92 15.73 1.44
N LEU A 158 9.67 15.83 0.13
CA LEU A 158 9.47 17.10 -0.60
C LEU A 158 10.70 18.03 -0.67
N SER A 159 11.87 17.63 -0.15
CA SER A 159 13.12 18.33 -0.46
C SER A 159 13.75 17.78 -1.73
N ASP A 160 14.71 18.53 -2.28
CA ASP A 160 15.42 18.17 -3.52
C ASP A 160 14.42 17.88 -4.65
N VAL A 161 13.48 18.82 -4.87
CA VAL A 161 12.50 18.74 -5.96
C VAL A 161 13.21 18.95 -7.28
N GLU A 162 12.91 18.08 -8.23
CA GLU A 162 13.46 18.11 -9.58
C GLU A 162 12.34 18.10 -10.62
N LEU A 163 12.58 18.78 -11.74
CA LEU A 163 11.71 18.75 -12.90
C LEU A 163 12.22 17.68 -13.87
N VAL A 164 11.36 16.73 -14.19
CA VAL A 164 11.66 15.62 -15.09
C VAL A 164 10.74 15.70 -16.30
N ASP A 165 11.33 15.84 -17.47
CA ASP A 165 10.59 15.90 -18.74
C ASP A 165 10.34 14.51 -19.30
N PHE A 166 9.07 14.19 -19.54
CA PHE A 166 8.64 12.95 -20.17
C PHE A 166 7.99 13.24 -21.53
N ALA A 167 8.49 12.61 -22.59
CA ALA A 167 7.89 12.72 -23.92
C ALA A 167 6.42 12.28 -23.89
N GLY A 168 5.51 13.16 -24.33
CA GLY A 168 4.07 12.90 -24.36
C GLY A 168 3.32 13.12 -23.04
N LEU A 169 4.02 13.21 -21.90
CA LEU A 169 3.43 13.49 -20.58
C LEU A 169 3.75 14.90 -20.06
N GLY A 170 4.75 15.57 -20.64
CA GLY A 170 5.21 16.88 -20.21
C GLY A 170 6.14 16.80 -19.00
N THR A 171 6.34 17.94 -18.35
CA THR A 171 7.19 18.07 -17.17
C THR A 171 6.46 17.62 -15.91
N LEU A 172 7.10 16.77 -15.11
CA LEU A 172 6.63 16.33 -13.80
C LEU A 172 7.62 16.76 -12.72
N GLU A 173 7.10 17.07 -11.53
CA GLU A 173 7.91 17.24 -10.33
C GLU A 173 8.17 15.88 -9.67
N ALA A 174 9.43 15.58 -9.40
CA ALA A 174 9.87 14.41 -8.64
C ALA A 174 10.58 14.87 -7.36
N PHE A 175 10.42 14.10 -6.29
CA PHE A 175 11.09 14.35 -5.01
C PHE A 175 11.30 13.04 -4.26
N ASN A 176 12.23 13.07 -3.30
CA ASN A 176 12.59 11.89 -2.52
C ASN A 176 11.47 11.52 -1.52
N THR A 177 11.11 10.24 -1.45
CA THR A 177 10.17 9.67 -0.47
C THR A 177 10.78 8.43 0.20
N ASP A 178 10.23 8.02 1.35
CA ASP A 178 10.69 6.82 2.08
C ASP A 178 10.18 5.51 1.45
N GLY A 179 10.21 5.42 0.12
CA GLY A 179 9.70 4.30 -0.67
C GLY A 179 10.70 3.14 -0.82
N LEU A 180 12.00 3.40 -0.67
CA LEU A 180 13.03 2.38 -0.87
C LEU A 180 12.93 1.24 0.14
N ARG A 181 12.63 1.52 1.41
CA ARG A 181 12.39 0.51 2.46
C ARG A 181 13.46 -0.59 2.43
N SER A 182 13.04 -1.82 2.14
CA SER A 182 13.88 -3.00 1.99
C SER A 182 15.01 -2.82 0.97
N LEU A 183 14.78 -2.09 -0.13
CA LEU A 183 15.75 -1.83 -1.20
C LEU A 183 17.02 -1.16 -0.71
N LEU A 184 16.98 -0.37 0.37
CA LEU A 184 18.20 0.20 0.94
C LEU A 184 19.17 -0.89 1.41
N ARG A 185 18.68 -2.05 1.85
CA ARG A 185 19.54 -3.12 2.36
C ARG A 185 19.84 -4.17 1.30
N THR A 186 18.95 -4.35 0.34
CA THR A 186 19.08 -5.39 -0.68
C THR A 186 19.74 -4.93 -1.97
N SER A 187 19.56 -3.67 -2.36
CA SER A 187 20.24 -3.13 -3.52
C SER A 187 21.67 -2.73 -3.17
N LYS A 188 22.62 -3.07 -4.06
CA LYS A 188 24.02 -2.61 -3.98
C LYS A 188 24.25 -1.32 -4.75
N THR A 189 23.21 -0.72 -5.34
CA THR A 189 23.37 0.50 -6.13
C THR A 189 23.94 1.61 -5.25
N PRO A 190 25.03 2.28 -5.68
CA PRO A 190 25.67 3.32 -4.89
C PRO A 190 24.79 4.56 -4.73
N SER A 191 23.85 4.81 -5.64
CA SER A 191 22.90 5.92 -5.51
C SER A 191 21.48 5.44 -5.79
N ALA A 192 20.56 5.74 -4.88
CA ALA A 192 19.14 5.50 -4.96
C ALA A 192 18.45 6.72 -4.35
N SER A 193 18.31 7.76 -5.16
CA SER A 193 17.66 9.04 -4.89
C SER A 193 17.08 9.57 -6.19
N THR A 194 16.41 10.74 -6.16
CA THR A 194 16.21 11.51 -7.39
C THR A 194 17.55 11.72 -8.13
N PRO A 195 17.54 11.76 -9.49
CA PRO A 195 18.72 11.85 -10.35
C PRO A 195 19.75 12.93 -10.01
#